data_AF-A0A2V7JBX0-F1
#
_entry.id   AF-A0A2V7JBX0-F1
#
_cell.length_a   1.000
_cell.length_b   1.000
_cell.length_c   1.000
_cell.angle_alpha   90.00
_cell.angle_beta   90.00
_cell.angle_gamma   90.00
#
_symmetry.space_group_name_H-M   'P 1'
#
loop_
_entity.id
_entity.type
_entity.pdbx_description
1 polymer ?
#
loop_
_entity_poly.entity_id
_entity_poly.type
_entity_poly.pdbx_seq_one_letter_code
_entity_poly.pdbx_strand_id
1 'polypeptide(L)'
;MLSNATPADEGYGLPNSAIYGDANGDGVFDNESALLGLAVQKYGRTTKATHGQITGINATVTVCYEVLFIFCVKQATFVDQLIIEPGTFSGGGDSGSLIVSDDGTNRPVGLLFAGSSTQTIANRIDLVLNNFGVRIDGSAPPPPPPPPVPVTDLAITSVGAPTSATQGNTVNVSVAVQNVGNQDIPAGVPVTLTDATDGAAIETQTLQELRAGAAVTLVFPWNTTTSSLGTHTLAAQHALGDDNPTNNQASTSVLLSAASLIIHVGDLDATTSRSGGNWSATVAITVHDADHNPLNGATVVGHWSQIGTNSDTCTTGELGGNGTCIVLFPSLKRSVASVNMTVVSVTYAGRTYDRTFNHDPDGDSNGTTIKVLRPN
;
A
#
# COMPACT_ATOMS: atom_id res chain seq x y z
N MET A 1 1.87 4.26 34.93
CA MET A 1 0.48 4.35 35.42
C MET A 1 0.28 5.75 35.94
N LEU A 2 -0.44 6.60 35.20
CA LEU A 2 -0.91 7.88 35.72
C LEU A 2 -2.18 7.57 36.52
N SER A 3 -2.23 7.99 37.79
CA SER A 3 -3.41 7.87 38.66
C SER A 3 -4.00 9.26 38.87
N ASN A 4 -5.31 9.36 39.04
CA ASN A 4 -6.01 10.60 39.39
C ASN A 4 -6.21 10.77 40.91
N ALA A 5 -5.61 9.90 41.71
CA ALA A 5 -5.59 9.97 43.17
C ALA A 5 -4.19 10.34 43.68
N THR A 6 -4.16 10.99 44.84
CA THR A 6 -2.95 11.07 45.67
C THR A 6 -2.67 9.70 46.31
N PRO A 7 -1.46 9.42 46.82
CA PRO A 7 -1.18 8.15 47.50
C PRO A 7 -2.23 7.84 48.57
N ALA A 8 -2.73 6.60 48.60
CA ALA A 8 -3.86 6.23 49.46
C ALA A 8 -3.47 6.05 50.94
N ASP A 9 -2.18 5.88 51.22
CA ASP A 9 -1.59 5.65 52.53
C ASP A 9 -1.07 6.94 53.18
N GLU A 10 -0.50 7.85 52.40
CA GLU A 10 0.11 9.10 52.87
C GLU A 10 -0.56 10.37 52.34
N GLY A 11 -1.66 10.25 51.59
CA GLY A 11 -2.43 11.36 51.00
C GLY A 11 -3.92 11.25 51.28
N TYR A 12 -4.72 12.14 50.67
CA TYR A 12 -6.18 12.10 50.81
C TYR A 12 -6.85 11.10 49.85
N GLY A 13 -6.08 10.43 48.99
CA GLY A 13 -6.60 9.52 47.98
C GLY A 13 -7.28 10.24 46.80
N LEU A 14 -8.43 9.73 46.38
CA LEU A 14 -9.20 10.21 45.24
C LEU A 14 -10.00 11.47 45.63
N PRO A 15 -9.90 12.57 44.87
CA PRO A 15 -10.75 13.74 45.09
C PRO A 15 -12.20 13.43 44.68
N ASN A 16 -13.15 14.16 45.27
CA ASN A 16 -14.54 14.12 44.82
C ASN A 16 -14.69 14.77 43.44
N SER A 17 -15.66 14.30 42.66
CA SER A 17 -16.04 14.97 41.41
C SER A 17 -16.90 16.22 41.64
N ALA A 18 -17.61 16.30 42.76
CA ALA A 18 -18.44 17.44 43.13
C ALA A 18 -17.64 18.48 43.93
N ILE A 19 -17.77 19.75 43.55
CA ILE A 19 -17.16 20.90 44.24
C ILE A 19 -17.77 21.04 45.64
N TYR A 20 -16.98 21.52 46.61
CA TYR A 20 -17.49 21.76 47.95
C TYR A 20 -18.62 22.79 47.94
N GLY A 21 -19.79 22.47 48.50
CA GLY A 21 -20.88 23.45 48.61
C GLY A 21 -21.55 23.82 47.28
N ASP A 22 -21.36 23.05 46.22
CA ASP A 22 -22.15 23.10 44.99
C ASP A 22 -23.26 22.04 45.07
N ALA A 23 -24.39 22.41 45.67
CA ALA A 23 -25.53 21.52 45.85
C ALA A 23 -26.35 21.35 44.57
N ASN A 24 -26.28 22.32 43.65
CA ASN A 24 -27.09 22.36 42.45
C ASN A 24 -26.38 21.70 41.24
N GLY A 25 -25.06 21.53 41.30
CA GLY A 25 -24.22 20.87 40.31
C GLY A 25 -23.86 21.74 39.10
N ASP A 26 -23.89 23.06 39.21
CA ASP A 26 -23.57 24.01 38.13
C ASP A 26 -22.08 24.33 38.02
N GLY A 27 -21.24 23.80 38.92
CA GLY A 27 -19.81 24.01 38.92
C GLY A 27 -19.36 25.33 39.56
N VAL A 28 -20.21 25.99 40.35
CA VAL A 28 -19.84 27.14 41.19
C VAL A 28 -20.18 26.94 42.66
N PHE A 29 -19.52 27.71 43.53
CA PHE A 29 -19.87 27.72 44.95
C PHE A 29 -21.24 28.40 45.18
N ASP A 30 -22.21 27.68 45.77
CA ASP A 30 -23.52 28.27 46.11
C ASP A 30 -23.41 29.36 47.20
N ASN A 31 -22.45 29.20 48.12
CA ASN A 31 -22.21 30.15 49.21
C ASN A 31 -20.71 30.29 49.52
N GLU A 32 -20.06 31.28 48.94
CA GLU A 32 -18.63 31.57 49.14
C GLU A 32 -18.27 31.86 50.62
N SER A 33 -19.19 32.40 51.41
CA SER A 33 -18.94 32.68 52.84
C SER A 33 -18.76 31.40 53.66
N ALA A 34 -19.28 30.26 53.18
CA ALA A 34 -19.09 28.96 53.82
C ALA A 34 -17.65 28.43 53.69
N LEU A 35 -16.83 29.01 52.81
CA LEU A 35 -15.42 28.67 52.69
C LEU A 35 -14.61 29.20 53.87
N LEU A 36 -15.04 30.30 54.51
CA LEU A 36 -14.31 30.89 55.63
C LEU A 36 -14.40 29.96 56.86
N GLY A 37 -13.24 29.57 57.38
CA GLY A 37 -13.14 28.62 58.49
C GLY A 37 -13.20 27.14 58.05
N LEU A 38 -13.32 26.84 56.76
CA LEU A 38 -13.33 25.47 56.26
C LEU A 38 -11.99 24.79 56.50
N ALA A 39 -12.01 23.62 57.15
CA ALA A 39 -10.85 22.75 57.24
C ALA A 39 -10.55 22.14 55.86
N VAL A 40 -9.29 22.21 55.44
CA VAL A 40 -8.84 21.78 54.13
C VAL A 40 -7.54 20.99 54.22
N GLN A 41 -7.32 20.12 53.23
CA GLN A 41 -6.12 19.32 53.11
C GLN A 41 -5.61 19.32 51.67
N LYS A 42 -4.32 19.05 51.50
CA LYS A 42 -3.68 18.94 50.18
C LYS A 42 -2.55 17.94 50.20
N TYR A 43 -2.22 17.35 49.05
CA TYR A 43 -1.01 16.55 48.86
C TYR A 43 -0.07 17.27 47.88
N GLY A 44 1.12 17.63 48.36
CA GLY A 44 2.14 18.34 47.59
C GLY A 44 3.39 17.50 47.36
N ARG A 45 4.15 17.81 46.31
CA ARG A 45 5.42 17.12 46.01
C ARG A 45 6.40 17.25 47.18
N THR A 46 6.49 18.45 47.76
CA THR A 46 7.49 18.81 48.76
C THR A 46 6.99 18.51 50.17
N THR A 47 5.80 18.99 50.53
CA THR A 47 5.28 18.85 51.90
C THR A 47 4.40 17.63 52.13
N LYS A 48 4.12 16.82 51.10
CA LYS A 48 3.22 15.66 51.18
C LYS A 48 1.82 16.08 51.66
N ALA A 49 1.13 15.22 52.41
CA ALA A 49 -0.15 15.56 53.02
C ALA A 49 0.02 16.60 54.12
N THR A 50 -0.75 17.68 54.03
CA THR A 50 -0.88 18.65 55.12
C THR A 50 -2.34 19.07 55.26
N HIS A 51 -2.66 19.58 56.45
CA HIS A 51 -3.98 20.03 56.85
C HIS A 51 -3.90 21.50 57.29
N GLY A 52 -4.96 22.25 57.06
CA GLY A 52 -5.05 23.67 57.34
C GLY A 52 -6.48 24.16 57.34
N GLN A 53 -6.65 25.47 57.38
CA GLN A 53 -7.95 26.12 57.41
C GLN A 53 -7.95 27.36 56.51
N ILE A 54 -9.05 27.59 55.81
CA ILE A 54 -9.25 28.84 55.08
C ILE A 54 -9.52 29.97 56.09
N THR A 55 -8.58 30.91 56.24
CA THR A 55 -8.69 32.05 57.17
C THR A 55 -9.10 33.35 56.47
N GLY A 56 -9.11 33.36 55.13
CA GLY A 56 -9.52 34.51 54.35
C GLY A 56 -10.11 34.11 52.99
N ILE A 57 -11.10 34.87 52.56
CA ILE A 57 -11.77 34.78 51.26
C ILE A 57 -11.81 36.17 50.62
N ASN A 58 -11.99 36.24 49.29
CA ASN A 58 -11.96 37.49 48.54
C ASN A 58 -10.67 38.32 48.79
N ALA A 59 -9.54 37.65 49.00
CA ALA A 59 -8.29 38.32 49.29
C ALA A 59 -7.69 38.93 48.01
N THR A 60 -7.18 40.16 48.13
CA THR A 60 -6.33 40.77 47.11
C THR A 60 -4.87 40.65 47.54
N VAL A 61 -4.08 39.91 46.79
CA VAL A 61 -2.67 39.62 47.12
C VAL A 61 -1.76 39.99 45.97
N THR A 62 -0.55 40.43 46.29
CA THR A 62 0.49 40.69 45.29
C THR A 62 1.56 39.63 45.43
N VAL A 63 1.75 38.84 44.38
CA VAL A 63 2.72 37.73 44.35
C VAL A 63 3.95 38.17 43.57
N CYS A 64 5.11 38.04 44.21
CA CYS A 64 6.39 38.29 43.58
C CYS A 64 6.89 37.04 42.85
N TYR A 65 7.22 37.18 41.56
CA TYR A 65 7.77 36.12 40.74
C TYR A 65 9.29 36.23 40.53
N GLU A 66 9.84 37.45 40.65
CA GLU A 66 11.26 37.68 40.42
C GLU A 66 11.80 38.67 41.44
N VAL A 67 12.83 38.24 42.17
CA VAL A 67 13.50 39.02 43.22
C VAL A 67 14.93 39.32 42.78
N LEU A 68 15.30 40.60 42.80
CA LEU A 68 16.68 41.07 42.62
C LEU A 68 17.20 41.61 43.95
N PHE A 69 18.18 40.92 44.53
CA PHE A 69 18.64 41.11 45.92
C PHE A 69 17.49 40.95 46.93
N ILE A 70 16.90 42.06 47.36
CA ILE A 70 15.76 42.12 48.30
C ILE A 70 14.51 42.76 47.69
N PHE A 71 14.59 43.23 46.44
CA PHE A 71 13.48 43.93 45.78
C PHE A 71 12.76 43.00 44.82
N CYS A 72 11.43 43.00 44.87
CA CYS A 72 10.63 42.36 43.84
C CYS A 72 10.67 43.20 42.56
N VAL A 73 11.17 42.63 41.48
CA VAL A 73 11.25 43.30 40.17
C VAL A 73 10.15 42.87 39.21
N LYS A 74 9.47 41.75 39.50
CA LYS A 74 8.31 41.27 38.74
C LYS A 74 7.26 40.69 39.68
N GLN A 75 6.08 41.31 39.70
CA GLN A 75 4.95 40.91 40.53
C GLN A 75 3.65 40.95 39.73
N ALA A 76 2.67 40.18 40.19
CA ALA A 76 1.28 40.29 39.72
C ALA A 76 0.32 40.34 40.90
N THR A 77 -0.76 41.11 40.73
CA THR A 77 -1.83 41.22 41.73
C THR A 77 -2.96 40.28 41.35
N PHE A 78 -3.41 39.50 42.32
CA PHE A 78 -4.51 38.54 42.20
C PHE A 78 -5.61 38.97 43.16
N VAL A 79 -6.85 38.94 42.68
CA VAL A 79 -8.06 39.24 43.44
C VAL A 79 -8.86 37.95 43.61
N ASP A 80 -9.80 37.93 44.55
CA ASP A 80 -10.64 36.78 44.83
C ASP A 80 -9.88 35.49 45.19
N GLN A 81 -8.86 35.64 46.03
CA GLN A 81 -8.01 34.53 46.45
C GLN A 81 -8.45 33.97 47.81
N LEU A 82 -8.19 32.68 48.00
CA LEU A 82 -8.32 31.99 49.28
C LEU A 82 -6.99 32.05 50.04
N ILE A 83 -7.07 32.36 51.33
CA ILE A 83 -5.94 32.36 52.27
C ILE A 83 -6.06 31.15 53.17
N ILE A 84 -5.01 30.33 53.24
CA ILE A 84 -4.96 29.12 54.03
C ILE A 84 -3.81 29.19 55.03
N GLU A 85 -4.10 28.89 56.29
CA GLU A 85 -3.15 28.83 57.40
C GLU A 85 -3.14 27.43 58.02
N PRO A 86 -2.07 27.05 58.74
CA PRO A 86 -0.82 27.79 58.97
C PRO A 86 0.11 27.81 57.73
N GLY A 87 1.17 28.61 57.76
CA GLY A 87 2.15 28.67 56.65
C GLY A 87 2.84 27.34 56.33
N THR A 88 2.86 26.40 57.27
CA THR A 88 3.33 25.02 57.05
C THR A 88 2.37 24.18 56.21
N PHE A 89 1.20 24.71 55.84
CA PHE A 89 0.27 24.05 54.94
C PHE A 89 0.89 23.78 53.57
N SER A 90 1.80 24.64 53.09
CA SER A 90 2.49 24.39 51.82
C SER A 90 3.94 24.86 51.80
N GLY A 91 4.72 24.33 50.86
CA GLY A 91 6.09 24.73 50.62
C GLY A 91 6.38 24.96 49.15
N GLY A 92 7.58 25.47 48.87
CA GLY A 92 8.07 25.62 47.50
C GLY A 92 7.99 24.29 46.74
N GLY A 93 7.28 24.29 45.61
CA GLY A 93 7.08 23.10 44.78
C GLY A 93 5.76 22.35 44.98
N ASP A 94 4.88 22.83 45.85
CA ASP A 94 3.50 22.32 45.95
C ASP A 94 2.51 23.08 45.06
N SER A 95 2.94 24.13 44.36
CA SER A 95 2.11 24.84 43.38
C SER A 95 1.52 23.87 42.36
N GLY A 96 0.21 23.99 42.10
CA GLY A 96 -0.56 23.07 41.28
C GLY A 96 -1.25 21.95 42.07
N SER A 97 -0.99 21.80 43.37
CA SER A 97 -1.73 20.86 44.21
C SER A 97 -3.20 21.29 44.36
N LEU A 98 -4.10 20.33 44.15
CA LEU A 98 -5.51 20.48 44.47
C LEU A 98 -5.71 20.47 45.99
N ILE A 99 -6.39 21.49 46.49
CA ILE A 99 -6.85 21.62 47.87
C ILE A 99 -8.30 21.12 47.93
N VAL A 100 -8.56 20.21 48.87
CA VAL A 100 -9.86 19.59 49.09
C VAL A 100 -10.35 19.81 50.51
N SER A 101 -11.65 19.62 50.75
CA SER A 101 -12.23 19.65 52.09
C SER A 101 -11.64 18.55 52.99
N ASP A 102 -11.38 18.89 54.24
CA ASP A 102 -10.88 17.98 55.26
C ASP A 102 -12.03 17.49 56.16
N ASP A 103 -13.08 16.97 55.53
CA ASP A 103 -14.29 16.42 56.14
C ASP A 103 -14.51 14.94 55.76
N GLY A 104 -13.48 14.31 55.19
CA GLY A 104 -13.52 12.95 54.64
C GLY A 104 -14.22 12.83 53.28
N THR A 105 -14.76 13.91 52.72
CA THR A 105 -15.43 13.87 51.40
C THR A 105 -14.52 14.25 50.24
N ASN A 106 -13.35 14.85 50.54
CA ASN A 106 -12.35 15.30 49.58
C ASN A 106 -12.92 16.17 48.45
N ARG A 107 -13.91 17.02 48.76
CA ARG A 107 -14.51 17.89 47.77
C ARG A 107 -13.53 18.99 47.37
N PRO A 108 -13.30 19.25 46.07
CA PRO A 108 -12.42 20.31 45.61
C PRO A 108 -12.82 21.68 46.16
N VAL A 109 -11.82 22.46 46.59
CA VAL A 109 -12.01 23.81 47.15
C VAL A 109 -11.13 24.85 46.46
N GLY A 110 -9.86 24.54 46.23
CA GLY A 110 -8.93 25.51 45.62
C GLY A 110 -7.76 24.89 44.89
N LEU A 111 -7.11 25.71 44.07
CA LEU A 111 -5.87 25.37 43.40
C LEU A 111 -4.72 26.22 43.94
N LEU A 112 -3.79 25.57 44.63
CA LEU A 112 -2.63 26.20 45.24
C LEU A 112 -1.70 26.77 44.17
N PHE A 113 -1.29 28.03 44.30
CA PHE A 113 -0.29 28.60 43.38
C PHE A 113 0.83 29.40 44.05
N ALA A 114 0.62 29.94 45.25
CA ALA A 114 1.62 30.73 45.97
C ALA A 114 1.55 30.49 47.49
N GLY A 115 2.59 30.92 48.22
CA GLY A 115 2.65 30.79 49.67
C GLY A 115 3.83 31.56 50.27
N SER A 116 3.86 31.59 51.60
CA SER A 116 4.87 32.26 52.43
C SER A 116 5.08 31.48 53.72
N SER A 117 5.94 31.97 54.62
CA SER A 117 6.13 31.35 55.94
C SER A 117 4.90 31.42 56.85
N THR A 118 3.90 32.24 56.53
CA THR A 118 2.71 32.43 57.38
C THR A 118 1.43 31.88 56.76
N GLN A 119 1.31 31.83 55.43
CA GLN A 119 0.06 31.52 54.74
C GLN A 119 0.30 30.95 53.34
N THR A 120 -0.67 30.20 52.85
CA THR A 120 -0.78 29.68 51.48
C THR A 120 -1.89 30.43 50.73
N ILE A 121 -1.69 30.66 49.44
CA ILE A 121 -2.64 31.34 48.56
C ILE A 121 -3.12 30.36 47.48
N ALA A 122 -4.45 30.29 47.31
CA ALA A 122 -5.07 29.45 46.30
C ALA A 122 -6.14 30.20 45.51
N ASN A 123 -6.27 29.84 44.23
CA ASN A 123 -7.42 30.23 43.43
C ASN A 123 -8.63 29.39 43.84
N ARG A 124 -9.83 29.95 43.79
CA ARG A 124 -11.06 29.19 43.91
C ARG A 124 -11.16 28.14 42.80
N ILE A 125 -11.54 26.91 43.15
CA ILE A 125 -11.52 25.81 42.19
C ILE A 125 -12.62 25.95 41.12
N ASP A 126 -13.79 26.47 41.47
CA ASP A 126 -14.89 26.71 40.52
C ASP A 126 -14.46 27.61 39.36
N LEU A 127 -13.80 28.74 39.65
CA LEU A 127 -13.28 29.65 38.64
C LEU A 127 -12.23 28.99 37.74
N VAL A 128 -11.35 28.17 38.30
CA VAL A 128 -10.33 27.44 37.54
C VAL A 128 -11.00 26.45 36.58
N LEU A 129 -11.90 25.62 37.09
CA LEU A 129 -12.59 24.60 36.31
C LEU A 129 -13.44 25.22 35.20
N ASN A 130 -14.18 26.28 35.52
CA ASN A 130 -15.02 27.00 34.56
C ASN A 130 -14.20 27.69 33.47
N ASN A 131 -13.06 28.31 33.82
CA ASN A 131 -12.17 28.94 32.83
C ASN A 131 -11.63 27.94 31.81
N PHE A 132 -11.35 26.70 32.23
CA PHE A 132 -10.84 25.65 31.34
C PHE A 132 -11.92 24.75 30.73
N GLY A 133 -13.18 24.86 31.17
CA GLY A 133 -14.28 23.98 30.72
C GLY A 133 -14.05 22.52 31.10
N VAL A 134 -13.46 22.27 32.27
CA VAL A 134 -13.12 20.92 32.76
C VAL A 134 -13.79 20.62 34.09
N ARG A 135 -13.83 19.35 34.47
CA ARG A 135 -14.37 18.86 35.75
C ARG A 135 -13.36 17.95 36.44
N ILE A 136 -13.47 17.81 37.76
CA ILE A 136 -12.66 16.83 38.50
C ILE A 136 -13.21 15.43 38.24
N ASP A 137 -12.33 14.54 37.80
CA ASP A 137 -12.64 13.12 37.69
C ASP A 137 -12.51 12.47 39.08
N GLY A 138 -13.65 12.13 39.67
CA GLY A 138 -13.74 11.46 40.97
C GLY A 138 -13.91 9.95 40.86
N SER A 139 -13.60 9.34 39.70
CA SER A 139 -13.67 7.89 39.49
C SER A 139 -12.28 7.29 39.35
N ALA A 140 -12.00 6.13 39.94
CA ALA A 140 -10.73 5.44 39.71
C ALA A 140 -10.57 5.14 38.20
N PRO A 141 -9.34 5.18 37.63
CA PRO A 141 -9.13 4.84 36.23
C PRO A 141 -9.70 3.46 35.94
N PRO A 142 -10.39 3.25 34.80
CA PRO A 142 -10.87 1.92 34.45
C PRO A 142 -9.69 0.94 34.36
N PRO A 143 -9.89 -0.34 34.74
CA PRO A 143 -8.85 -1.35 34.58
C PRO A 143 -8.41 -1.43 33.11
N PRO A 144 -7.14 -1.75 32.82
CA PRO A 144 -6.69 -1.93 31.45
C PRO A 144 -7.58 -2.96 30.75
N PRO A 145 -7.90 -2.77 29.45
CA PRO A 145 -8.70 -3.72 28.70
C PRO A 145 -8.02 -5.10 28.73
N PRO A 146 -8.79 -6.20 28.71
CA PRO A 146 -8.23 -7.53 28.62
C PRO A 146 -7.35 -7.64 27.35
N PRO A 147 -6.29 -8.47 27.38
CA PRO A 147 -5.49 -8.73 26.19
C PRO A 147 -6.38 -9.16 25.01
N PRO A 148 -6.05 -8.78 23.76
CA PRO A 148 -6.76 -9.29 22.59
C PRO A 148 -6.77 -10.81 22.60
N VAL A 149 -7.91 -11.40 22.24
CA VAL A 149 -8.03 -12.86 22.07
C VAL A 149 -7.05 -13.29 20.97
N PRO A 150 -6.21 -14.34 21.17
CA PRO A 150 -5.36 -14.88 20.12
C PRO A 150 -6.19 -15.30 18.90
N VAL A 151 -5.80 -14.84 17.71
CA VAL A 151 -6.39 -15.17 16.41
C VAL A 151 -5.25 -15.60 15.48
N THR A 152 -5.37 -16.80 14.94
CA THR A 152 -4.51 -17.34 13.89
C THR A 152 -5.32 -17.31 12.61
N ASP A 153 -4.91 -16.53 11.61
CA ASP A 153 -5.64 -16.41 10.33
C ASP A 153 -4.63 -16.17 9.21
N LEU A 154 -4.44 -17.18 8.36
CA LEU A 154 -3.57 -17.12 7.18
C LEU A 154 -4.48 -17.06 5.95
N ALA A 155 -4.39 -15.98 5.20
CA ALA A 155 -5.24 -15.74 4.05
C ALA A 155 -4.43 -15.83 2.74
N ILE A 156 -5.00 -16.47 1.71
CA ILE A 156 -4.57 -16.26 0.33
C ILE A 156 -5.34 -15.08 -0.22
N THR A 157 -4.69 -13.93 -0.30
CA THR A 157 -5.36 -12.66 -0.64
C THR A 157 -5.48 -12.44 -2.14
N SER A 158 -4.61 -13.04 -2.95
CA SER A 158 -4.74 -13.01 -4.42
C SER A 158 -3.95 -14.11 -5.13
N VAL A 159 -4.41 -14.47 -6.33
CA VAL A 159 -3.65 -15.22 -7.33
C VAL A 159 -3.58 -14.38 -8.61
N GLY A 160 -2.36 -14.10 -9.07
CA GLY A 160 -2.07 -13.26 -10.23
C GLY A 160 -1.37 -14.05 -11.34
N ALA A 161 -1.85 -13.89 -12.57
CA ALA A 161 -1.27 -14.48 -13.78
C ALA A 161 -1.65 -13.63 -15.01
N PRO A 162 -0.95 -13.74 -16.15
CA PRO A 162 -1.40 -13.18 -17.42
C PRO A 162 -2.78 -13.72 -17.81
N THR A 163 -3.62 -12.91 -18.47
CA THR A 163 -4.96 -13.34 -18.91
C THR A 163 -4.94 -14.43 -19.98
N SER A 164 -3.83 -14.55 -20.71
CA SER A 164 -3.64 -15.53 -21.78
C SER A 164 -2.16 -15.92 -21.90
N ALA A 165 -1.91 -17.13 -22.37
CA ALA A 165 -0.58 -17.61 -22.71
C ALA A 165 -0.64 -18.61 -23.88
N THR A 166 0.49 -18.79 -24.55
CA THR A 166 0.66 -19.82 -25.57
C THR A 166 1.11 -21.12 -24.92
N GLN A 167 0.42 -22.21 -25.22
CA GLN A 167 0.78 -23.56 -24.76
C GLN A 167 2.23 -23.88 -25.15
N GLY A 168 3.00 -24.42 -24.20
CA GLY A 168 4.44 -24.68 -24.33
C GLY A 168 5.32 -23.64 -23.63
N ASN A 169 4.78 -22.45 -23.33
CA ASN A 169 5.50 -21.45 -22.53
C ASN A 169 5.31 -21.72 -21.02
N THR A 170 6.29 -21.28 -20.22
CA THR A 170 6.14 -21.26 -18.76
C THR A 170 5.43 -19.97 -18.33
N VAL A 171 4.37 -20.11 -17.55
CA VAL A 171 3.61 -18.99 -16.96
C VAL A 171 3.97 -18.85 -15.50
N ASN A 172 4.44 -17.68 -15.08
CA ASN A 172 4.70 -17.41 -13.66
C ASN A 172 3.43 -16.93 -12.98
N VAL A 173 2.97 -17.67 -11.97
CA VAL A 173 1.76 -17.37 -11.19
C VAL A 173 2.17 -16.87 -9.82
N SER A 174 1.76 -15.65 -9.47
CA SER A 174 2.04 -15.04 -8.18
C SER A 174 0.89 -15.31 -7.20
N VAL A 175 1.18 -15.82 -6.01
CA VAL A 175 0.20 -16.05 -4.94
C VAL A 175 0.57 -15.18 -3.76
N ALA A 176 -0.29 -14.23 -3.41
CA ALA A 176 -0.11 -13.40 -2.23
C ALA A 176 -0.74 -14.08 -1.01
N VAL A 177 0.04 -14.22 0.04
CA VAL A 177 -0.36 -14.83 1.31
C VAL A 177 -0.12 -13.83 2.43
N GLN A 178 -1.10 -13.65 3.31
CA GLN A 178 -1.02 -12.70 4.42
C GLN A 178 -1.45 -13.36 5.73
N ASN A 179 -0.69 -13.14 6.80
CA ASN A 179 -1.15 -13.41 8.15
C ASN A 179 -2.03 -12.23 8.60
N VAL A 180 -3.35 -12.41 8.59
CA VAL A 180 -4.32 -11.39 9.02
C VAL A 180 -4.69 -11.54 10.51
N GLY A 181 -4.20 -12.60 11.16
CA GLY A 181 -4.31 -12.83 12.59
C GLY A 181 -3.34 -12.00 13.43
N ASN A 182 -3.40 -12.22 14.75
CA ASN A 182 -2.52 -11.57 15.73
C ASN A 182 -1.47 -12.52 16.35
N GLN A 183 -1.42 -13.77 15.88
CA GLN A 183 -0.40 -14.76 16.22
C GLN A 183 0.57 -14.95 15.05
N ASP A 184 1.84 -15.20 15.34
CA ASP A 184 2.83 -15.52 14.31
C ASP A 184 2.55 -16.92 13.72
N ILE A 185 2.67 -17.05 12.39
CA ILE A 185 2.55 -18.34 11.70
C ILE A 185 3.94 -18.97 11.58
N PRO A 186 4.15 -20.20 12.10
CA PRO A 186 5.44 -20.87 12.01
C PRO A 186 5.76 -21.26 10.56
N ALA A 187 7.05 -21.41 10.27
CA ALA A 187 7.49 -22.01 9.01
C ALA A 187 6.96 -23.45 8.87
N GLY A 188 6.78 -23.91 7.63
CA GLY A 188 6.36 -25.28 7.36
C GLY A 188 4.95 -25.42 6.78
N VAL A 189 4.17 -24.35 6.66
CA VAL A 189 2.83 -24.39 6.09
C VAL A 189 2.90 -24.58 4.56
N PRO A 190 2.34 -25.66 3.98
CA PRO A 190 2.34 -25.86 2.54
C PRO A 190 1.26 -25.01 1.87
N VAL A 191 1.65 -24.31 0.81
CA VAL A 191 0.76 -23.62 -0.13
C VAL A 191 0.89 -24.30 -1.48
N THR A 192 -0.22 -24.82 -1.99
CA THR A 192 -0.28 -25.58 -3.25
C THR A 192 -1.00 -24.76 -4.30
N LEU A 193 -0.41 -24.67 -5.49
CA LEU A 193 -1.09 -24.17 -6.69
C LEU A 193 -1.50 -25.35 -7.56
N THR A 194 -2.76 -25.38 -7.98
CA THR A 194 -3.36 -26.43 -8.80
C THR A 194 -4.01 -25.81 -10.03
N ASP A 195 -3.81 -26.43 -11.20
CA ASP A 195 -4.68 -26.23 -12.35
C ASP A 195 -5.97 -27.05 -12.12
N ALA A 196 -7.01 -26.37 -11.67
CA ALA A 196 -8.29 -27.00 -11.32
C ALA A 196 -9.06 -27.47 -12.56
N THR A 197 -8.76 -26.91 -13.75
CA THR A 197 -9.40 -27.33 -15.00
C THR A 197 -8.89 -28.71 -15.41
N ASP A 198 -7.57 -28.91 -15.36
CA ASP A 198 -6.95 -30.19 -15.72
C ASP A 198 -6.82 -31.16 -14.53
N GLY A 199 -7.14 -30.71 -13.31
CA GLY A 199 -7.01 -31.50 -12.08
C GLY A 199 -5.56 -31.81 -11.70
N ALA A 200 -4.61 -30.98 -12.15
CA ALA A 200 -3.18 -31.21 -12.00
C ALA A 200 -2.55 -30.22 -11.00
N ALA A 201 -1.84 -30.74 -10.00
CA ALA A 201 -1.03 -29.89 -9.12
C ALA A 201 0.16 -29.32 -9.90
N ILE A 202 0.34 -28.00 -9.85
CA ILE A 202 1.47 -27.31 -10.49
C ILE A 202 2.70 -27.46 -9.61
N GLU A 203 2.60 -27.00 -8.37
CA GLU A 203 3.67 -27.10 -7.38
C GLU A 203 3.13 -26.80 -5.97
N THR A 204 3.82 -27.30 -4.95
CA THR A 204 3.62 -26.94 -3.54
C THR A 204 4.89 -26.25 -3.03
N GLN A 205 4.75 -25.06 -2.46
CA GLN A 205 5.82 -24.34 -1.78
C GLN A 205 5.52 -24.24 -0.29
N THR A 206 6.58 -24.26 0.52
CA THR A 206 6.45 -24.17 1.98
C THR A 206 6.74 -22.76 2.46
N LEU A 207 5.81 -22.19 3.23
CA LEU A 207 5.99 -20.87 3.83
C LEU A 207 7.12 -20.87 4.85
N GLN A 208 7.90 -19.79 4.83
CA GLN A 208 8.73 -19.39 5.96
C GLN A 208 7.85 -18.79 7.06
N GLU A 209 8.45 -18.52 8.22
CA GLU A 209 7.75 -17.84 9.32
C GLU A 209 7.13 -16.52 8.85
N LEU A 210 5.86 -16.28 9.20
CA LEU A 210 5.12 -15.08 8.82
C LEU A 210 4.54 -14.42 10.08
N ARG A 211 5.15 -13.30 10.49
CA ARG A 211 4.73 -12.54 11.66
C ARG A 211 3.30 -12.02 11.54
N ALA A 212 2.65 -11.76 12.67
CA ALA A 212 1.33 -11.13 12.73
C ALA A 212 1.26 -9.88 11.84
N GLY A 213 0.27 -9.83 10.95
CA GLY A 213 0.05 -8.75 9.98
C GLY A 213 0.97 -8.75 8.74
N ALA A 214 1.97 -9.62 8.66
CA ALA A 214 2.91 -9.67 7.54
C ALA A 214 2.33 -10.38 6.33
N ALA A 215 2.86 -10.08 5.15
CA ALA A 215 2.50 -10.70 3.88
C ALA A 215 3.74 -11.12 3.08
N VAL A 216 3.56 -12.14 2.24
CA VAL A 216 4.58 -12.66 1.33
C VAL A 216 3.93 -13.01 -0.01
N THR A 217 4.70 -12.94 -1.10
CA THR A 217 4.26 -13.40 -2.42
C THR A 217 5.11 -14.57 -2.86
N LEU A 218 4.47 -15.71 -3.10
CA LEU A 218 5.09 -16.90 -3.69
C LEU A 218 4.92 -16.87 -5.21
N VAL A 219 5.90 -17.37 -5.95
CA VAL A 219 5.85 -17.43 -7.42
C VAL A 219 6.00 -18.88 -7.86
N PHE A 220 4.99 -19.38 -8.56
CA PHE A 220 4.92 -20.75 -9.05
C PHE A 220 5.09 -20.76 -10.58
N PRO A 221 6.12 -21.41 -11.12
CA PRO A 221 6.30 -21.57 -12.57
C PRO A 221 5.41 -22.70 -13.10
N TRP A 222 4.36 -22.35 -13.83
CA TRP A 222 3.48 -23.32 -14.48
C TRP A 222 3.97 -23.65 -15.89
N ASN A 223 4.44 -24.89 -16.09
CA ASN A 223 4.80 -25.41 -17.41
C ASN A 223 3.54 -25.87 -18.16
N THR A 224 3.17 -25.16 -19.23
CA THR A 224 1.93 -25.41 -19.99
C THR A 224 2.08 -26.44 -21.10
N THR A 225 3.25 -27.07 -21.27
CA THR A 225 3.55 -27.97 -22.42
C THR A 225 2.55 -29.12 -22.54
N THR A 226 2.06 -29.64 -21.41
CA THR A 226 1.12 -30.77 -21.37
C THR A 226 -0.30 -30.38 -20.95
N SER A 227 -0.53 -29.10 -20.63
CA SER A 227 -1.86 -28.60 -20.26
C SER A 227 -2.80 -28.63 -21.45
N SER A 228 -4.10 -28.79 -21.22
CA SER A 228 -5.10 -28.71 -22.29
C SER A 228 -5.16 -27.30 -22.92
N LEU A 229 -5.86 -27.15 -24.04
CA LEU A 229 -6.14 -25.83 -24.62
C LEU A 229 -7.49 -25.33 -24.12
N GLY A 230 -7.61 -24.02 -23.91
CA GLY A 230 -8.83 -23.40 -23.40
C GLY A 230 -8.58 -22.57 -22.15
N THR A 231 -9.63 -22.27 -21.38
CA THR A 231 -9.51 -21.47 -20.16
C THR A 231 -9.20 -22.36 -18.96
N HIS A 232 -8.07 -22.11 -18.31
CA HIS A 232 -7.63 -22.80 -17.10
C HIS A 232 -7.95 -21.97 -15.86
N THR A 233 -8.47 -22.62 -14.82
CA THR A 233 -8.67 -22.00 -13.51
C THR A 233 -7.53 -22.45 -12.59
N LEU A 234 -6.64 -21.52 -12.25
CA LEU A 234 -5.51 -21.77 -11.36
C LEU A 234 -5.93 -21.42 -9.94
N ALA A 235 -5.96 -22.41 -9.06
CA ALA A 235 -6.40 -22.28 -7.67
C ALA A 235 -5.23 -22.50 -6.71
N ALA A 236 -4.97 -21.52 -5.86
CA ALA A 236 -4.02 -21.64 -4.75
C ALA A 236 -4.78 -21.95 -3.46
N GLN A 237 -4.22 -22.82 -2.62
CA GLN A 237 -4.80 -23.21 -1.34
C GLN A 237 -3.74 -23.56 -0.28
N HIS A 238 -4.08 -23.42 1.00
CA HIS A 238 -3.41 -24.10 2.11
C HIS A 238 -4.41 -24.84 3.01
N ALA A 239 -3.88 -25.71 3.87
CA ALA A 239 -4.67 -26.52 4.80
C ALA A 239 -4.37 -26.23 6.28
N LEU A 240 -3.71 -25.10 6.58
CA LEU A 240 -3.58 -24.64 7.97
C LEU A 240 -4.98 -24.50 8.58
N GLY A 241 -5.19 -25.12 9.75
CA GLY A 241 -6.40 -24.91 10.54
C GLY A 241 -6.29 -23.56 11.26
N ASP A 242 -7.15 -22.62 10.90
CA ASP A 242 -7.15 -21.25 11.39
C ASP A 242 -8.59 -20.74 11.64
N ASP A 243 -8.71 -19.51 12.13
CA ASP A 243 -9.95 -18.91 12.58
C ASP A 243 -10.89 -18.47 11.43
N ASN A 244 -10.42 -18.47 10.18
CA ASN A 244 -11.22 -18.09 9.02
C ASN A 244 -10.94 -18.94 7.77
N PRO A 245 -11.46 -20.18 7.70
CA PRO A 245 -11.14 -21.10 6.59
C PRO A 245 -11.63 -20.64 5.20
N THR A 246 -12.43 -19.58 5.12
CA THR A 246 -13.02 -19.10 3.85
C THR A 246 -12.04 -18.32 2.99
N ASN A 247 -10.94 -17.83 3.56
CA ASN A 247 -9.90 -17.07 2.85
C ASN A 247 -8.64 -17.91 2.56
N ASN A 248 -8.67 -19.21 2.84
CA ASN A 248 -7.53 -20.14 2.69
C ASN A 248 -7.31 -20.57 1.23
N GLN A 249 -8.10 -20.02 0.30
CA GLN A 249 -8.06 -20.30 -1.13
C GLN A 249 -8.40 -19.06 -1.95
N ALA A 250 -7.75 -18.93 -3.11
CA ALA A 250 -8.09 -17.96 -4.14
C ALA A 250 -7.76 -18.54 -5.52
N SER A 251 -8.31 -17.95 -6.58
CA SER A 251 -8.08 -18.42 -7.95
C SER A 251 -8.00 -17.30 -8.97
N THR A 252 -7.46 -17.64 -10.14
CA THR A 252 -7.44 -16.79 -11.34
C THR A 252 -7.63 -17.65 -12.59
N SER A 253 -7.86 -17.01 -13.74
CA SER A 253 -8.06 -17.71 -15.01
C SER A 253 -7.04 -17.29 -16.07
N VAL A 254 -6.56 -18.26 -16.83
CA VAL A 254 -5.62 -18.06 -17.94
C VAL A 254 -6.14 -18.78 -19.18
N LEU A 255 -6.25 -18.08 -20.30
CA LEU A 255 -6.58 -18.68 -21.59
C LEU A 255 -5.32 -19.24 -22.26
N LEU A 256 -5.22 -20.57 -22.39
CA LEU A 256 -4.19 -21.24 -23.17
C LEU A 256 -4.62 -21.43 -24.63
N SER A 257 -3.83 -20.88 -25.53
CA SER A 257 -4.00 -21.03 -26.98
C SER A 257 -2.83 -21.81 -27.59
N ALA A 258 -3.09 -22.54 -28.66
CA ALA A 258 -2.02 -23.19 -29.42
C ALA A 258 -1.08 -22.13 -30.02
N ALA A 259 0.19 -22.49 -30.18
CA ALA A 259 1.10 -21.67 -30.98
C ALA A 259 0.57 -21.56 -32.42
N SER A 260 0.50 -20.34 -32.94
CA SER A 260 0.06 -20.12 -34.31
C SER A 260 1.12 -20.63 -35.28
N LEU A 261 0.70 -21.50 -36.20
CA LEU A 261 1.56 -22.03 -37.27
C LEU A 261 1.43 -21.21 -38.56
N ILE A 262 0.85 -20.01 -38.47
CA ILE A 262 0.70 -19.11 -39.61
C ILE A 262 2.05 -18.52 -40.00
N ILE A 263 2.26 -18.39 -41.30
CA ILE A 263 3.31 -17.58 -41.92
C ILE A 263 2.66 -16.62 -42.91
N HIS A 264 3.32 -15.51 -43.18
CA HIS A 264 2.85 -14.50 -44.12
C HIS A 264 4.02 -13.70 -44.69
N VAL A 265 3.78 -12.96 -45.77
CA VAL A 265 4.76 -12.01 -46.31
C VAL A 265 4.76 -10.79 -45.41
N GLY A 266 5.92 -10.51 -44.81
CA GLY A 266 6.13 -9.35 -43.96
C GLY A 266 6.53 -8.12 -44.76
N ASP A 267 7.18 -8.30 -45.91
CA ASP A 267 7.65 -7.17 -46.73
C ASP A 267 8.00 -7.57 -48.18
N LEU A 268 7.98 -6.59 -49.09
CA LEU A 268 8.38 -6.70 -50.49
C LEU A 268 9.14 -5.45 -50.93
N ASP A 269 10.46 -5.45 -50.90
CA ASP A 269 11.27 -4.31 -51.37
C ASP A 269 11.73 -4.49 -52.82
N ALA A 270 11.70 -3.43 -53.62
CA ALA A 270 12.25 -3.46 -54.97
C ALA A 270 13.50 -2.57 -55.16
N THR A 271 14.50 -3.12 -55.85
CA THR A 271 15.63 -2.35 -56.37
C THR A 271 15.76 -2.56 -57.88
N THR A 272 16.37 -1.59 -58.57
CA THR A 272 16.54 -1.67 -60.03
C THR A 272 17.95 -1.32 -60.46
N SER A 273 18.36 -1.88 -61.61
CA SER A 273 19.65 -1.57 -62.23
C SER A 273 19.52 -1.40 -63.73
N ARG A 274 20.45 -0.67 -64.34
CA ARG A 274 20.51 -0.42 -65.80
C ARG A 274 21.69 -1.13 -66.42
N SER A 275 21.46 -1.71 -67.61
CA SER A 275 22.51 -2.31 -68.43
C SER A 275 22.23 -2.01 -69.90
N GLY A 276 22.81 -0.91 -70.40
CA GLY A 276 22.65 -0.47 -71.79
C GLY A 276 21.18 -0.21 -72.19
N GLY A 277 20.69 -0.96 -73.18
CA GLY A 277 19.32 -0.86 -73.68
C GLY A 277 18.27 -1.54 -72.80
N ASN A 278 18.69 -2.18 -71.71
CA ASN A 278 17.83 -2.94 -70.80
C ASN A 278 18.00 -2.49 -69.35
N TRP A 279 17.11 -2.97 -68.50
CA TRP A 279 17.15 -2.79 -67.05
C TRP A 279 16.73 -4.08 -66.35
N SER A 280 17.02 -4.19 -65.06
CA SER A 280 16.66 -5.34 -64.24
C SER A 280 15.85 -4.89 -63.03
N ALA A 281 14.90 -5.71 -62.63
CA ALA A 281 14.12 -5.57 -61.39
C ALA A 281 14.54 -6.67 -60.42
N THR A 282 14.96 -6.29 -59.22
CA THR A 282 15.27 -7.20 -58.12
C THR A 282 14.25 -6.95 -57.02
N VAL A 283 13.59 -7.99 -56.53
CA VAL A 283 12.63 -7.88 -55.41
C VAL A 283 13.11 -8.75 -54.27
N ALA A 284 13.23 -8.16 -53.08
CA ALA A 284 13.49 -8.84 -51.83
C ALA A 284 12.14 -9.11 -51.14
N ILE A 285 11.91 -10.34 -50.68
CA ILE A 285 10.65 -10.78 -50.10
C ILE A 285 10.95 -11.33 -48.72
N THR A 286 10.41 -10.70 -47.68
CA THR A 286 10.60 -11.12 -46.29
C THR A 286 9.39 -11.92 -45.82
N VAL A 287 9.61 -13.11 -45.26
CA VAL A 287 8.55 -13.96 -44.70
C VAL A 287 8.62 -13.91 -43.18
N HIS A 288 7.47 -13.68 -42.55
CA HIS A 288 7.31 -13.66 -41.10
C HIS A 288 6.57 -14.90 -40.59
N ASP A 289 6.84 -15.28 -39.34
CA ASP A 289 5.93 -16.10 -38.55
C ASP A 289 4.74 -15.29 -38.00
N ALA A 290 3.84 -15.96 -37.28
CA ALA A 290 2.67 -15.33 -36.67
C ALA A 290 3.01 -14.22 -35.65
N ASP A 291 4.21 -14.24 -35.09
CA ASP A 291 4.70 -13.25 -34.13
C ASP A 291 5.50 -12.12 -34.81
N HIS A 292 5.49 -12.05 -36.15
CA HIS A 292 6.21 -11.09 -36.99
C HIS A 292 7.74 -11.23 -36.95
N ASN A 293 8.26 -12.39 -36.55
CA ASN A 293 9.69 -12.67 -36.63
C ASN A 293 10.06 -13.19 -38.02
N PRO A 294 11.17 -12.74 -38.64
CA PRO A 294 11.64 -13.25 -39.92
C PRO A 294 11.96 -14.75 -39.89
N LEU A 295 11.52 -15.49 -40.91
CA LEU A 295 11.62 -16.94 -40.97
C LEU A 295 12.53 -17.40 -42.11
N ASN A 296 13.61 -18.12 -41.80
CA ASN A 296 14.49 -18.76 -42.78
C ASN A 296 13.95 -20.12 -43.23
N GLY A 297 14.17 -20.50 -44.50
CA GLY A 297 13.79 -21.79 -45.06
C GLY A 297 12.38 -21.86 -45.68
N ALA A 298 11.66 -20.74 -45.78
CA ALA A 298 10.38 -20.67 -46.48
C ALA A 298 10.60 -20.53 -47.99
N THR A 299 9.96 -21.39 -48.77
CA THR A 299 9.99 -21.31 -50.23
C THR A 299 8.88 -20.39 -50.71
N VAL A 300 9.27 -19.28 -51.33
CA VAL A 300 8.38 -18.30 -51.94
C VAL A 300 8.31 -18.58 -53.43
N VAL A 301 7.09 -18.68 -53.96
CA VAL A 301 6.81 -18.69 -55.39
C VAL A 301 6.04 -17.43 -55.72
N GLY A 302 6.51 -16.70 -56.72
CA GLY A 302 5.80 -15.57 -57.26
C GLY A 302 5.66 -15.61 -58.77
N HIS A 303 5.18 -14.51 -59.32
CA HIS A 303 4.83 -14.39 -60.72
C HIS A 303 5.13 -12.97 -61.18
N TRP A 304 5.90 -12.87 -62.26
CA TRP A 304 6.21 -11.60 -62.90
C TRP A 304 5.19 -11.27 -64.00
N SER A 305 4.77 -10.01 -64.10
CA SER A 305 3.77 -9.58 -65.10
C SER A 305 4.32 -9.51 -66.54
N GLN A 306 5.57 -9.89 -66.77
CA GLN A 306 6.22 -9.90 -68.08
C GLN A 306 6.76 -11.31 -68.37
N ILE A 307 6.79 -11.68 -69.65
CA ILE A 307 7.36 -12.96 -70.08
C ILE A 307 8.84 -12.76 -70.41
N GLY A 308 9.70 -13.64 -69.90
CA GLY A 308 11.14 -13.63 -70.17
C GLY A 308 11.90 -14.52 -69.19
N THR A 309 13.22 -14.58 -69.34
CA THR A 309 14.09 -15.25 -68.35
C THR A 309 14.03 -14.48 -67.04
N ASN A 310 13.67 -15.14 -65.95
CA ASN A 310 13.59 -14.58 -64.62
C ASN A 310 13.78 -15.69 -63.58
N SER A 311 14.01 -15.31 -62.32
CA SER A 311 13.69 -16.17 -61.18
C SER A 311 12.36 -15.75 -60.59
N ASP A 312 11.48 -16.73 -60.39
CA ASP A 312 10.15 -16.58 -59.81
C ASP A 312 9.99 -17.34 -58.50
N THR A 313 11.01 -18.11 -58.10
CA THR A 313 11.04 -18.89 -56.86
C THR A 313 12.33 -18.59 -56.10
N CYS A 314 12.24 -18.45 -54.77
CA CYS A 314 13.39 -18.32 -53.87
C CYS A 314 13.12 -18.91 -52.48
N THR A 315 14.18 -19.19 -51.72
CA THR A 315 14.06 -19.62 -50.32
C THR A 315 14.61 -18.55 -49.38
N THR A 316 13.86 -18.22 -48.33
CA THR A 316 14.27 -17.21 -47.33
C THR A 316 15.52 -17.63 -46.57
N GLY A 317 16.42 -16.67 -46.35
CA GLY A 317 17.67 -16.91 -45.64
C GLY A 317 18.78 -17.55 -46.48
N GLU A 318 18.52 -17.85 -47.76
CA GLU A 318 19.59 -18.13 -48.70
C GLU A 318 20.58 -16.96 -48.75
N LEU A 319 21.87 -17.27 -48.93
CA LEU A 319 22.97 -16.30 -48.92
C LEU A 319 23.17 -15.57 -47.58
N GLY A 320 22.69 -16.13 -46.47
CA GLY A 320 22.87 -15.59 -45.12
C GLY A 320 21.89 -14.47 -44.76
N GLY A 321 20.78 -14.35 -45.50
CA GLY A 321 19.71 -13.41 -45.21
C GLY A 321 18.97 -13.69 -43.89
N ASN A 322 18.22 -12.70 -43.41
CA ASN A 322 17.39 -12.79 -42.20
C ASN A 322 15.90 -12.85 -42.56
N GLY A 323 15.44 -14.01 -43.00
CA GLY A 323 14.04 -14.26 -43.39
C GLY A 323 13.64 -13.69 -44.75
N THR A 324 14.60 -13.13 -45.49
CA THR A 324 14.39 -12.54 -46.82
C THR A 324 14.89 -13.48 -47.92
N CYS A 325 14.20 -13.53 -49.06
CA CYS A 325 14.69 -14.13 -50.30
C CYS A 325 14.62 -13.16 -51.47
N ILE A 326 15.41 -13.40 -52.53
CA ILE A 326 15.55 -12.46 -53.65
C ILE A 326 15.12 -13.13 -54.95
N VAL A 327 14.23 -12.46 -55.69
CA VAL A 327 13.91 -12.78 -57.08
C VAL A 327 14.42 -11.69 -58.03
N LEU A 328 14.72 -12.07 -59.28
CA LEU A 328 15.32 -11.19 -60.28
C LEU A 328 14.65 -11.40 -61.64
N PHE A 329 14.20 -10.29 -62.23
CA PHE A 329 13.88 -10.22 -63.65
C PHE A 329 15.00 -9.46 -64.39
N PRO A 330 15.95 -10.14 -65.02
CA PRO A 330 17.00 -9.50 -65.79
C PRO A 330 16.51 -9.06 -67.18
N SER A 331 17.22 -8.07 -67.75
CA SER A 331 17.14 -7.74 -69.18
C SER A 331 15.76 -7.31 -69.70
N LEU A 332 14.97 -6.61 -68.89
CA LEU A 332 13.75 -5.94 -69.33
C LEU A 332 14.09 -4.87 -70.37
N LYS A 333 13.39 -4.88 -71.51
CA LYS A 333 13.57 -3.86 -72.54
C LYS A 333 13.28 -2.47 -71.97
N ARG A 334 14.04 -1.46 -72.39
CA ARG A 334 13.76 -0.06 -72.01
C ARG A 334 12.34 0.38 -72.35
N SER A 335 11.66 -0.21 -73.33
CA SER A 335 10.26 0.09 -73.64
C SER A 335 9.27 -0.34 -72.54
N VAL A 336 9.65 -1.28 -71.66
CA VAL A 336 8.84 -1.70 -70.51
C VAL A 336 9.03 -0.68 -69.39
N ALA A 337 7.97 0.07 -69.06
CA ALA A 337 8.01 1.13 -68.06
C ALA A 337 7.94 0.61 -66.61
N SER A 338 7.34 -0.55 -66.39
CA SER A 338 7.24 -1.20 -65.09
C SER A 338 6.96 -2.69 -65.23
N VAL A 339 7.25 -3.45 -64.19
CA VAL A 339 6.86 -4.85 -64.03
C VAL A 339 6.27 -5.06 -62.64
N ASN A 340 5.25 -5.90 -62.50
CA ASN A 340 4.76 -6.31 -61.19
C ASN A 340 5.35 -7.67 -60.82
N MET A 341 5.74 -7.81 -59.55
CA MET A 341 6.03 -9.09 -58.91
C MET A 341 4.90 -9.39 -57.92
N THR A 342 4.24 -10.53 -58.07
CA THR A 342 3.15 -10.97 -57.19
C THR A 342 3.55 -12.28 -56.51
N VAL A 343 3.50 -12.33 -55.18
CA VAL A 343 3.66 -13.58 -54.42
C VAL A 343 2.42 -14.44 -54.64
N VAL A 344 2.64 -15.65 -55.16
CA VAL A 344 1.60 -16.63 -55.46
C VAL A 344 1.39 -17.56 -54.28
N SER A 345 2.48 -18.07 -53.71
CA SER A 345 2.44 -18.93 -52.53
C SER A 345 3.72 -18.82 -51.71
N VAL A 346 3.60 -19.09 -50.42
CA VAL A 346 4.72 -19.33 -49.52
C VAL A 346 4.51 -20.71 -48.91
N THR A 347 5.55 -21.53 -48.87
CA THR A 347 5.50 -22.88 -48.30
C THR A 347 6.60 -23.09 -47.28
N TYR A 348 6.25 -23.70 -46.15
CA TYR A 348 7.17 -24.08 -45.09
C TYR A 348 6.61 -25.30 -44.37
N ALA A 349 7.43 -26.32 -44.13
CA ALA A 349 6.97 -27.57 -43.54
C ALA A 349 6.32 -27.35 -42.16
N GLY A 350 5.10 -27.86 -41.97
CA GLY A 350 4.37 -27.73 -40.71
C GLY A 350 3.74 -26.36 -40.44
N ARG A 351 3.75 -25.45 -41.42
CA ARG A 351 3.15 -24.11 -41.30
C ARG A 351 2.16 -23.83 -42.43
N THR A 352 1.27 -22.88 -42.21
CA THR A 352 0.23 -22.49 -43.18
C THR A 352 0.42 -21.05 -43.58
N TYR A 353 0.59 -20.80 -44.89
CA TYR A 353 0.62 -19.44 -45.41
C TYR A 353 -0.78 -18.85 -45.45
N ASP A 354 -0.98 -17.73 -44.77
CA ASP A 354 -2.22 -16.97 -44.81
C ASP A 354 -1.98 -15.54 -45.30
N ARG A 355 -2.39 -15.31 -46.54
CA ARG A 355 -2.21 -14.02 -47.21
C ARG A 355 -2.99 -12.87 -46.57
N THR A 356 -3.99 -13.13 -45.71
CA THR A 356 -4.72 -12.04 -45.05
C THR A 356 -3.88 -11.33 -43.99
N PHE A 357 -2.76 -11.94 -43.57
CA PHE A 357 -1.78 -11.36 -42.65
C PHE A 357 -0.61 -10.69 -43.37
N ASN A 358 -0.57 -10.76 -44.71
CA ASN A 358 0.45 -10.06 -45.48
C ASN A 358 0.38 -8.56 -45.19
N HIS A 359 1.55 -7.97 -44.98
CA HIS A 359 1.66 -6.55 -44.70
C HIS A 359 2.91 -5.99 -45.36
N ASP A 360 3.02 -4.67 -45.29
CA ASP A 360 4.07 -3.87 -45.87
C ASP A 360 4.32 -2.70 -44.91
N PRO A 361 5.45 -2.69 -44.19
CA PRO A 361 5.80 -1.66 -43.22
C PRO A 361 6.09 -0.29 -43.84
N ASP A 362 6.57 -0.22 -45.09
CA ASP A 362 7.07 1.02 -45.69
C ASP A 362 6.12 1.61 -46.75
N GLY A 363 5.17 0.81 -47.24
CA GLY A 363 4.07 1.21 -48.09
C GLY A 363 4.41 1.29 -49.58
N ASP A 364 5.53 0.70 -50.03
CA ASP A 364 5.90 0.64 -51.44
C ASP A 364 5.16 -0.46 -52.24
N SER A 365 4.46 -1.35 -51.53
CA SER A 365 3.73 -2.51 -52.02
C SER A 365 2.34 -2.62 -51.35
N ASN A 366 1.78 -3.84 -51.35
CA ASN A 366 0.56 -4.17 -50.60
C ASN A 366 0.72 -5.47 -49.80
N GLY A 367 1.97 -5.85 -49.51
CA GLY A 367 2.33 -7.12 -48.87
C GLY A 367 2.15 -8.36 -49.74
N THR A 368 1.59 -8.25 -50.95
CA THR A 368 1.42 -9.38 -51.88
C THR A 368 1.96 -9.10 -53.28
N THR A 369 1.93 -7.85 -53.73
CA THR A 369 2.38 -7.42 -55.05
C THR A 369 3.11 -6.10 -54.93
N ILE A 370 4.30 -6.02 -55.53
CA ILE A 370 5.04 -4.78 -55.71
C ILE A 370 5.10 -4.41 -57.20
N LYS A 371 4.93 -3.12 -57.49
CA LYS A 371 5.11 -2.55 -58.83
C LYS A 371 6.49 -1.92 -58.95
N VAL A 372 7.37 -2.57 -59.69
CA VAL A 372 8.74 -2.09 -59.91
C VAL A 372 8.79 -1.17 -61.12
N LEU A 373 9.14 0.09 -60.90
CA LEU A 373 9.29 1.08 -61.97
C LEU A 373 10.67 1.00 -62.60
N ARG A 374 10.74 1.14 -63.92
CA ARG A 374 12.01 1.27 -64.62
C ARG A 374 12.79 2.46 -64.03
N PRO A 375 14.10 2.31 -63.74
CA PRO A 375 14.95 3.42 -63.28
C PRO A 375 14.97 4.55 -64.31
N ASN A 376 15.22 5.80 -63.91
CA ASN A 376 15.25 7.00 -64.78
C ASN A 376 16.45 7.08 -65.71
#